data_AF-A0A970FAS3-F1
#
_entry.id   AF-A0A970FAS3-F1
#
_cell.length_a   1.000
_cell.length_b   1.000
_cell.length_c   1.000
_cell.angle_alpha   90.00
_cell.angle_beta   90.00
_cell.angle_gamma   90.00
#
_symmetry.space_group_name_H-M   'P 1'
#
loop_
_entity.id
_entity.type
_entity.pdbx_description
1 polymer ?
#
loop_
_entity_poly.entity_id
_entity_poly.type
_entity_poly.pdbx_seq_one_letter_code
_entity_poly.pdbx_strand_id
1 'polypeptide(L)'
;MSMDKRSLYDGLDDFELELQGLIKKLANMKTSLQELVEKNTTLELENQRLRAHIREIDQHPLDASSDKNKQGLSKSRLNLEKIYEEGFHVCYDLYGSRRENDEPCAFCLEVIYRESGLS
;
A
#
# COMPACT_ATOMS: atom_id res chain seq x y z
N MET A 1 -22.68 -2.71 67.68
CA MET A 1 -21.67 -1.77 67.15
C MET A 1 -22.42 -0.74 66.31
N SER A 2 -22.62 0.47 66.82
CA SER A 2 -23.15 1.56 66.00
C SER A 2 -22.06 1.93 65.01
N MET A 3 -22.28 1.73 63.71
CA MET A 3 -21.39 2.33 62.70
C MET A 3 -21.29 3.82 62.99
N ASP A 4 -20.07 4.36 63.01
CA ASP A 4 -19.87 5.78 63.17
C ASP A 4 -20.43 6.49 61.93
N LYS A 5 -21.44 7.33 62.12
CA LYS A 5 -22.14 8.00 61.02
C LYS A 5 -21.17 8.81 60.17
N ARG A 6 -20.10 9.37 60.75
CA ARG A 6 -19.05 10.09 60.00
C ARG A 6 -18.34 9.19 58.99
N SER A 7 -17.90 8.01 59.42
CA SER A 7 -17.25 7.04 58.52
C SER A 7 -18.12 6.64 57.32
N LEU A 8 -19.44 6.63 57.46
CA LEU A 8 -20.36 6.36 56.34
C LEU A 8 -20.44 7.54 55.37
N TYR A 9 -20.43 8.78 55.87
CA TYR A 9 -20.40 9.97 55.02
C TYR A 9 -19.07 10.11 54.30
N ASP A 10 -17.94 9.92 55.00
CA ASP A 10 -16.61 9.98 54.40
C ASP A 10 -16.46 8.93 53.27
N GLY A 11 -16.96 7.71 53.48
CA GLY A 11 -16.96 6.68 52.43
C GLY A 11 -17.88 6.99 51.25
N LEU A 12 -18.96 7.75 51.46
CA LEU A 12 -19.84 8.21 50.40
C LEU A 12 -19.16 9.29 49.55
N ASP A 13 -18.47 10.23 50.20
CA ASP A 13 -17.71 11.30 49.55
C ASP A 13 -16.54 10.73 48.72
N ASP A 14 -15.81 9.76 49.28
CA ASP A 14 -14.73 9.05 48.56
C ASP A 14 -15.28 8.33 47.32
N PHE A 15 -16.43 7.67 47.45
CA PHE A 15 -17.08 7.01 46.32
C PHE A 15 -17.56 8.00 45.26
N GLU A 16 -18.10 9.17 45.67
CA GLU A 16 -18.47 10.23 44.74
C GLU A 16 -17.25 10.71 43.94
N LEU A 17 -16.11 10.95 44.61
CA LEU A 17 -14.87 11.37 43.96
C LEU A 17 -14.36 10.31 42.96
N GLU A 18 -14.43 9.03 43.32
CA GLU A 18 -14.07 7.93 42.42
C GLU A 18 -14.99 7.89 41.19
N LEU A 19 -16.30 8.03 41.38
CA LEU A 19 -17.28 8.04 40.31
C LEU A 19 -17.05 9.23 39.35
N GLN A 20 -16.79 10.41 39.89
CA GLN A 20 -16.42 11.59 39.08
C GLN A 20 -15.13 11.33 38.27
N GLY A 21 -14.15 10.63 38.87
CA GLY A 21 -12.95 10.19 38.19
C GLY A 21 -13.23 9.21 37.03
N LEU A 22 -14.12 8.24 37.25
CA LEU A 22 -14.54 7.29 36.22
C LEU A 22 -15.27 7.97 35.07
N ILE A 23 -16.16 8.93 35.35
CA ILE A 23 -16.85 9.72 34.32
C ILE A 23 -15.84 10.51 33.47
N LYS A 24 -14.82 11.12 34.08
CA LYS A 24 -13.75 11.82 33.34
C LYS A 24 -12.96 10.86 32.45
N LYS A 25 -12.60 9.67 32.95
CA LYS A 25 -11.92 8.64 32.15
C LYS A 25 -12.77 8.22 30.95
N LEU A 26 -14.07 8.00 31.16
CA LEU A 26 -15.00 7.63 30.09
C LEU A 26 -15.13 8.73 29.03
N ALA A 27 -15.18 10.01 29.45
CA ALA A 27 -15.17 11.14 28.53
C ALA A 27 -13.91 11.16 27.67
N ASN A 28 -12.73 10.96 28.27
CA ASN A 28 -11.46 10.89 27.53
C ASN A 28 -11.43 9.72 26.54
N MET A 29 -11.89 8.53 26.97
CA MET A 29 -11.97 7.36 26.09
C MET A 29 -12.90 7.60 24.90
N LYS A 30 -14.02 8.30 25.09
CA LYS A 30 -14.94 8.69 24.02
C LYS A 30 -14.23 9.59 23.00
N THR A 31 -13.47 10.59 23.45
CA THR A 31 -12.70 11.47 22.57
C THR A 31 -11.66 10.68 21.77
N SER A 32 -10.89 9.82 22.42
CA SER A 32 -9.91 8.96 21.73
C SER A 32 -10.55 8.01 20.72
N LEU A 33 -11.74 7.49 21.01
CA LEU A 33 -12.50 6.66 20.07
C LEU A 33 -12.95 7.46 18.85
N GLN A 34 -13.41 8.71 19.03
CA GLN A 34 -13.78 9.59 17.92
C GLN A 34 -12.59 9.84 16.99
N GLU A 35 -11.42 10.18 17.55
CA GLU A 35 -10.19 10.37 16.76
C GLU A 35 -9.78 9.10 16.00
N LEU A 36 -9.94 7.93 16.61
CA LEU A 36 -9.65 6.65 15.96
C LEU A 36 -10.61 6.37 14.81
N VAL A 37 -11.90 6.66 14.97
CA VAL A 37 -12.91 6.50 13.91
C VAL A 37 -12.60 7.45 12.75
N GLU A 38 -12.29 8.72 13.02
CA GLU A 38 -11.92 9.69 11.98
C GLU A 38 -10.66 9.24 11.20
N LYS A 39 -9.61 8.80 11.90
CA LYS A 39 -8.41 8.27 11.26
C LYS A 39 -8.70 7.02 10.44
N ASN A 40 -9.54 6.12 10.95
CA ASN A 40 -9.91 4.90 10.25
C ASN A 40 -10.66 5.21 8.95
N THR A 41 -11.69 6.07 9.00
CA THR A 41 -12.43 6.48 7.79
C THR A 41 -11.53 7.14 6.75
N THR A 42 -10.56 7.95 7.18
CA THR A 42 -9.57 8.57 6.30
C THR A 42 -8.69 7.51 5.62
N LEU A 43 -8.19 6.54 6.37
CA LEU A 43 -7.38 5.44 5.86
C LEU A 43 -8.18 4.53 4.91
N GLU A 44 -9.44 4.25 5.20
CA GLU A 44 -10.31 3.47 4.32
C GLU A 44 -10.50 4.17 2.96
N LEU A 45 -10.73 5.49 2.97
CA LEU A 45 -10.85 6.29 1.76
C LEU A 45 -9.55 6.30 0.95
N GLU A 46 -8.41 6.47 1.61
CA GLU A 46 -7.09 6.43 0.95
C GLU A 46 -6.81 5.05 0.37
N ASN A 47 -7.11 3.98 1.11
CA ASN A 47 -6.97 2.61 0.64
C ASN A 47 -7.83 2.35 -0.62
N GLN A 48 -9.07 2.84 -0.62
CA GLN A 48 -9.97 2.75 -1.78
C GLN A 48 -9.39 3.50 -2.99
N ARG A 49 -8.85 4.72 -2.79
CA ARG A 49 -8.21 5.51 -3.85
C ARG A 49 -6.98 4.81 -4.41
N LEU A 50 -6.10 4.28 -3.55
CA LEU A 50 -4.91 3.54 -3.97
C LEU A 50 -5.31 2.29 -4.77
N ARG A 51 -6.33 1.55 -4.33
CA ARG A 51 -6.86 0.41 -5.10
C ARG A 51 -7.45 0.84 -6.44
N ALA A 52 -8.11 2.00 -6.52
CA ALA A 52 -8.61 2.53 -7.78
C ALA A 52 -7.47 2.89 -8.73
N HIS A 53 -6.44 3.57 -8.24
CA HIS A 53 -5.26 3.93 -9.02
C HIS A 53 -4.48 2.69 -9.50
N ILE A 54 -4.32 1.68 -8.63
CA ILE A 54 -3.77 0.38 -9.03
C ILE A 54 -4.64 -0.25 -10.12
N ARG A 55 -5.97 -0.24 -9.99
CA ARG A 55 -6.87 -0.73 -11.03
C ARG A 55 -6.78 0.05 -12.33
N GLU A 56 -6.53 1.36 -12.30
CA GLU A 56 -6.33 2.15 -13.53
C GLU A 56 -5.01 1.78 -14.21
N ILE A 57 -3.94 1.62 -13.43
CA ILE A 57 -2.64 1.11 -13.92
C ILE A 57 -2.78 -0.34 -14.42
N ASP A 58 -3.58 -1.17 -13.72
CA ASP A 58 -3.91 -2.58 -14.03
C ASP A 58 -5.06 -2.74 -15.06
N GLN A 59 -5.70 -1.65 -15.49
CA GLN A 59 -6.54 -1.57 -16.69
C GLN A 59 -5.75 -1.02 -17.90
N HIS A 60 -4.61 -0.36 -17.64
CA HIS A 60 -3.53 -0.12 -18.60
C HIS A 60 -2.49 -1.26 -18.83
N PRO A 61 -2.79 -2.55 -18.60
CA PRO A 61 -2.04 -3.68 -19.11
C PRO A 61 -2.99 -4.74 -19.68
N LEU A 62 -3.83 -4.35 -20.65
CA LEU A 62 -4.60 -5.25 -21.51
C LEU A 62 -4.86 -4.48 -22.82
N ASP A 63 -3.92 -4.36 -23.74
CA ASP A 63 -3.62 -5.49 -24.62
C ASP A 63 -2.83 -6.63 -23.94
N ALA A 64 -3.56 -7.74 -23.73
CA ALA A 64 -3.12 -9.11 -23.48
C ALA A 64 -2.37 -9.47 -22.18
N SER A 65 -3.16 -9.84 -21.17
CA SER A 65 -2.82 -10.97 -20.32
C SER A 65 -2.96 -12.27 -21.10
N SER A 66 -2.13 -13.25 -20.73
CA SER A 66 -2.24 -14.67 -21.06
C SER A 66 -1.73 -15.06 -22.44
N ASP A 67 -0.42 -15.31 -22.52
CA ASP A 67 -0.06 -16.70 -22.71
C ASP A 67 1.22 -17.09 -21.99
N LYS A 68 1.16 -18.33 -21.50
CA LYS A 68 2.19 -19.12 -20.85
C LYS A 68 3.62 -18.77 -21.28
N ASN A 69 4.45 -18.58 -20.26
CA ASN A 69 5.80 -19.14 -20.14
C ASN A 69 6.32 -19.84 -21.41
N LYS A 70 7.04 -19.10 -22.27
CA LYS A 70 7.89 -19.69 -23.32
C LYS A 70 9.38 -19.41 -23.12
N GLN A 71 9.75 -18.45 -22.25
CA GLN A 71 11.14 -17.97 -22.20
C GLN A 71 11.72 -17.79 -20.79
N GLY A 72 10.98 -18.07 -19.70
CA GLY A 72 11.53 -18.04 -18.33
C GLY A 72 12.01 -16.67 -17.81
N LEU A 73 11.63 -15.56 -18.46
CA LEU A 73 12.09 -14.22 -18.11
C LEU A 73 11.46 -13.70 -16.79
N SER A 74 12.24 -12.90 -16.06
CA SER A 74 11.74 -12.19 -14.87
C SER A 74 10.73 -11.09 -15.25
N LYS A 75 9.90 -10.66 -14.30
CA LYS A 75 8.94 -9.55 -14.50
C LYS A 75 9.59 -8.27 -15.03
N SER A 76 10.82 -7.95 -14.57
CA SER A 76 11.56 -6.79 -15.06
C SER A 76 11.96 -6.93 -16.52
N ARG A 77 12.33 -8.14 -16.96
CA ARG A 77 12.72 -8.41 -18.35
C ARG A 77 11.54 -8.46 -19.31
N LEU A 78 10.40 -9.00 -18.86
CA LEU A 78 9.14 -8.92 -19.61
C LEU A 78 8.72 -7.47 -19.88
N ASN A 79 8.97 -6.55 -18.94
CA ASN A 79 8.71 -5.13 -19.17
C ASN A 79 9.66 -4.51 -20.21
N LEU A 80 10.94 -4.90 -20.20
CA LEU A 80 11.90 -4.43 -21.21
C LEU A 80 11.61 -4.99 -22.61
N GLU A 81 11.17 -6.25 -22.68
CA GLU A 81 10.68 -6.89 -23.91
C GLU A 81 9.50 -6.10 -24.49
N LYS A 82 8.53 -5.73 -23.66
CA LYS A 82 7.37 -4.93 -24.09
C LYS A 82 7.77 -3.55 -24.66
N ILE A 83 8.62 -2.80 -23.95
CA ILE A 83 9.12 -1.48 -24.43
C ILE A 83 9.87 -1.64 -25.76
N TYR A 84 10.61 -2.74 -25.91
CA TYR A 84 11.28 -3.08 -27.16
C TYR A 84 10.26 -3.40 -28.27
N GLU A 85 9.22 -4.20 -28.02
CA GLU A 85 8.17 -4.48 -29.01
C GLU A 85 7.39 -3.23 -29.44
N GLU A 86 7.26 -2.23 -28.56
CA GLU A 86 6.68 -0.91 -28.87
C GLU A 86 7.56 -0.02 -29.77
N GLY A 87 8.75 -0.48 -30.15
CA GLY A 87 9.64 0.20 -31.09
C GLY A 87 10.66 1.13 -30.42
N PHE A 88 10.94 0.95 -29.13
CA PHE A 88 11.94 1.75 -28.41
C PHE A 88 13.20 0.94 -28.06
N HIS A 89 14.33 1.62 -27.97
CA HIS A 89 15.56 1.03 -27.47
C HIS A 89 15.52 0.89 -25.94
N VAL A 90 16.00 -0.25 -25.43
CA VAL A 90 16.19 -0.52 -23.99
C VAL A 90 17.66 -0.75 -23.62
N CYS A 91 18.57 -0.61 -24.60
CA CYS A 91 20.01 -0.65 -24.36
C CYS A 91 20.51 0.67 -23.75
N TYR A 92 21.67 0.61 -23.11
CA TYR A 92 22.28 1.76 -22.44
C TYR A 92 22.48 2.97 -23.38
N ASP A 93 22.89 2.72 -24.62
CA ASP A 93 23.31 3.79 -25.54
C ASP A 93 22.14 4.64 -26.06
N LEU A 94 20.96 4.04 -26.20
CA LEU A 94 19.83 4.64 -26.92
C LEU A 94 18.52 4.57 -26.14
N TYR A 95 18.56 4.31 -24.82
CA TYR A 95 17.36 4.06 -24.01
C TYR A 95 16.24 5.08 -24.25
N GLY A 96 15.05 4.58 -24.61
CA GLY A 96 13.84 5.38 -24.85
C GLY A 96 13.79 6.10 -26.19
N SER A 97 14.83 6.02 -27.02
CA SER A 97 14.76 6.49 -28.41
C SER A 97 14.04 5.49 -29.31
N ARG A 98 13.43 5.97 -30.39
CA ARG A 98 12.66 5.13 -31.32
C ARG A 98 13.60 4.39 -32.26
N ARG A 99 13.37 3.09 -32.47
CA ARG A 99 14.12 2.30 -33.45
C ARG A 99 13.76 2.76 -34.85
N GLU A 100 14.78 3.11 -35.64
CA GLU A 100 14.56 3.45 -37.04
C GLU A 100 14.11 2.20 -37.81
N ASN A 101 12.96 2.30 -38.49
CA ASN A 101 12.39 1.24 -39.34
C ASN A 101 12.12 -0.11 -38.63
N ASP A 102 11.98 -0.11 -37.30
CA ASP A 102 11.81 -1.33 -36.49
C ASP A 102 12.94 -2.37 -36.65
N GLU A 103 14.14 -1.91 -37.04
CA GLU A 103 15.31 -2.78 -37.16
C GLU A 103 15.69 -3.41 -35.80
N PRO A 104 16.03 -4.71 -35.76
CA PRO A 104 16.37 -5.39 -34.51
C PRO A 104 17.69 -4.88 -33.94
N CYS A 105 17.70 -4.54 -32.65
CA CYS A 105 18.88 -4.06 -31.94
C CYS A 105 19.49 -5.16 -31.07
N ALA A 106 20.67 -5.67 -31.47
CA ALA A 106 21.36 -6.75 -30.77
C ALA A 106 21.61 -6.45 -29.28
N PHE A 107 21.97 -5.21 -28.93
CA PHE A 107 22.19 -4.79 -27.54
C PHE A 107 20.92 -4.83 -26.70
N CYS A 108 19.76 -4.49 -27.29
CA CYS A 108 18.48 -4.59 -26.59
C CYS A 108 18.13 -6.06 -26.31
N LEU A 109 18.35 -6.93 -27.29
CA LEU A 109 18.11 -8.38 -27.14
C LEU A 109 19.02 -8.98 -26.05
N GLU A 110 20.27 -8.53 -25.93
CA GLU A 110 21.17 -8.98 -24.84
C GLU A 110 20.63 -8.58 -23.47
N VAL A 111 20.20 -7.32 -23.31
CA VAL A 111 19.61 -6.84 -22.04
C VAL A 111 18.38 -7.67 -21.65
N ILE A 112 17.52 -8.00 -22.62
CA ILE A 112 16.26 -8.71 -22.39
C ILE A 112 16.49 -10.21 -22.14
N TYR A 113 17.31 -10.89 -22.94
CA TYR A 113 17.34 -12.36 -22.99
C TYR A 113 18.62 -13.01 -22.47
N ARG A 114 19.68 -12.25 -22.13
CA ARG A 114 20.92 -12.86 -21.63
C ARG A 114 20.69 -13.54 -20.28
N GLU A 115 20.61 -14.87 -20.24
CA GLU A 115 20.51 -15.63 -18.99
C GLU A 115 21.68 -15.26 -18.05
N SER A 116 21.35 -14.87 -16.82
CA SER A 116 22.35 -14.68 -15.77
C SER A 116 22.84 -16.05 -15.31
N GLY A 117 23.70 -16.70 -16.10
CA GLY A 117 24.21 -18.03 -15.77
C GLY A 117 25.10 -18.64 -16.85
N LEU A 118 26.35 -18.16 -16.97
CA LEU A 118 27.56 -18.93 -17.27
C LEU A 118 28.77 -17.99 -17.35
N SER A 119 29.29 -17.63 -16.17
CA SER A 119 30.71 -17.46 -15.78
C SER A 119 30.80 -16.64 -14.50
#